data_AF-X1L2Y2-F1
#
_entry.id   AF-X1L2Y2-F1
#
_cell.length_a   1.000
_cell.length_b   1.000
_cell.length_c   1.000
_cell.angle_alpha   90.00
_cell.angle_beta   90.00
_cell.angle_gamma   90.00
#
_symmetry.space_group_name_H-M   'P 1'
#
loop_
_entity.id
_entity.type
_entity.pdbx_description
1 polymer ?
#
loop_
_entity_poly.entity_id
_entity_poly.type
_entity_poly.pdbx_seq_one_letter_code
_entity_poly.pdbx_strand_id
1 'polypeptide(L)'
;MVSPAQGFSFSGEHLGFEDMLANIAKRIREQEGQRQKVAEALAGLRDVTLEGVEEIIEPSLVKLIEQDALTNLTVAGVDGGMLEQQLHGLDLILLRAVVAIFHYRDARLEWAEYFPSEMQFPRLIDVAEPLDAKEFELLAGMERQLIELEHATEAIRANEVKLLLLDGSVVPQYIDRFPHNQSLLERYHKLINAYTKLYETCAESGALLAGAVKDSRGRRFIDILRCKVLPSLGGLGLKQKELEVLERSRDTVLLDHVLEVGERTFTFRYAEKPASYVLRDL
;
A
#
# COMPACT_ATOMS: atom_id res chain seq x y z
N MET A 1 -16.86 0.87 -65.50
CA MET A 1 -17.46 -0.18 -64.66
C MET A 1 -16.50 -0.44 -63.51
N VAL A 2 -16.76 0.17 -62.36
CA VAL A 2 -15.99 0.02 -61.13
C VAL A 2 -16.81 -0.90 -60.23
N SER A 3 -16.23 -2.02 -59.81
CA SER A 3 -16.86 -2.95 -58.87
C SER A 3 -16.75 -2.39 -57.45
N PRO A 4 -17.83 -2.38 -56.64
CA PRO A 4 -17.80 -1.79 -55.32
C PRO A 4 -17.15 -2.72 -54.29
N ALA A 5 -16.49 -2.08 -53.32
CA ALA A 5 -15.77 -2.67 -52.20
C ALA A 5 -16.62 -3.66 -51.39
N GLN A 6 -16.03 -4.83 -51.10
CA GLN A 6 -16.50 -5.72 -50.04
C GLN A 6 -16.23 -5.03 -48.69
N GLY A 7 -17.30 -4.61 -48.02
CA GLY A 7 -17.24 -4.17 -46.64
C GLY A 7 -16.88 -5.35 -45.73
N PHE A 8 -15.75 -5.25 -45.05
CA PHE A 8 -15.43 -6.09 -43.90
C PHE A 8 -16.37 -5.74 -42.76
N SER A 9 -17.28 -6.66 -42.43
CA SER A 9 -18.16 -6.56 -41.26
C SER A 9 -17.36 -6.89 -39.99
N PHE A 10 -16.98 -5.87 -39.21
CA PHE A 10 -16.34 -5.99 -37.90
C PHE A 10 -17.32 -6.19 -36.73
N SER A 11 -18.56 -6.66 -36.96
CA SER A 11 -19.62 -6.59 -35.94
C SER A 11 -19.71 -7.80 -34.99
N GLY A 12 -18.98 -8.89 -35.23
CA GLY A 12 -19.10 -10.14 -34.46
C GLY A 12 -18.26 -10.20 -33.17
N GLU A 13 -17.06 -9.62 -33.17
CA GLU A 13 -16.14 -9.68 -32.01
C GLU A 13 -16.51 -8.69 -30.91
N HIS A 14 -17.12 -7.55 -31.26
CA HIS A 14 -17.56 -6.53 -30.30
C HIS A 14 -18.68 -7.03 -29.36
N LEU A 15 -19.63 -7.82 -29.87
CA LEU A 15 -20.71 -8.40 -29.07
C LEU A 15 -20.18 -9.39 -28.01
N GLY A 16 -19.18 -10.20 -28.37
CA GLY A 16 -18.56 -11.14 -27.43
C GLY A 16 -17.75 -10.46 -26.32
N PHE A 17 -17.13 -9.32 -26.63
CA PHE A 17 -16.35 -8.56 -25.64
C PHE A 17 -17.26 -7.83 -24.64
N GLU A 18 -18.35 -7.21 -25.11
CA GLU A 18 -19.33 -6.56 -24.24
C GLU A 18 -19.99 -7.57 -23.28
N ASP A 19 -20.36 -8.74 -23.77
CA ASP A 19 -20.89 -9.84 -22.95
C ASP A 19 -19.85 -10.33 -21.93
N MET A 20 -18.57 -10.41 -22.33
CA MET A 20 -17.48 -10.75 -21.41
C MET A 20 -17.33 -9.70 -20.30
N LEU A 21 -17.35 -8.41 -20.64
CA LEU A 21 -17.30 -7.31 -19.67
C LEU A 21 -18.50 -7.33 -18.72
N ALA A 22 -19.71 -7.57 -19.24
CA ALA A 22 -20.91 -7.70 -18.43
C ALA A 22 -20.80 -8.86 -17.44
N ASN A 23 -20.26 -10.00 -17.88
CA ASN A 23 -20.02 -11.16 -17.03
C ASN A 23 -18.96 -10.89 -15.95
N ILE A 24 -17.88 -10.17 -16.28
CA ILE A 24 -16.88 -9.74 -15.30
C ILE A 24 -17.51 -8.80 -14.26
N ALA A 25 -18.26 -7.79 -14.71
CA ALA A 25 -18.93 -6.84 -13.82
C ALA A 25 -19.95 -7.53 -12.90
N LYS A 26 -20.67 -8.54 -13.42
CA LYS A 26 -21.59 -9.36 -12.62
C LYS A 26 -20.83 -10.15 -11.55
N ARG A 27 -19.72 -10.80 -11.92
CA ARG A 27 -18.87 -11.55 -10.96
C ARG A 27 -18.30 -10.65 -9.88
N ILE A 28 -17.85 -9.44 -10.22
CA ILE A 28 -17.36 -8.46 -9.25
C ILE A 28 -18.48 -8.12 -8.25
N ARG A 29 -19.67 -7.77 -8.74
CA ARG A 29 -20.83 -7.47 -7.88
C ARG A 29 -21.23 -8.64 -6.98
N GLU A 30 -21.20 -9.86 -7.51
CA GLU A 30 -21.48 -11.07 -6.72
C GLU A 30 -20.42 -11.31 -5.63
N GLN A 31 -19.15 -11.03 -5.91
CA GLN A 31 -18.07 -11.11 -4.94
C GLN A 31 -18.21 -10.04 -3.85
N GLU A 32 -18.50 -8.79 -4.22
CA GLU A 32 -18.76 -7.73 -3.23
C GLU A 32 -19.95 -8.08 -2.33
N GLY A 33 -21.07 -8.53 -2.92
CA GLY A 33 -22.23 -8.94 -2.13
C GLY A 33 -21.98 -10.14 -1.22
N GLN A 34 -20.99 -10.99 -1.53
CA GLN A 34 -20.55 -12.06 -0.63
C GLN A 34 -19.69 -11.52 0.52
N ARG A 35 -18.79 -10.56 0.25
CA ARG A 35 -17.97 -9.93 1.30
C ARG A 35 -18.80 -9.10 2.26
N GLN A 36 -19.83 -8.41 1.77
CA GLN A 36 -20.79 -7.70 2.62
C GLN A 36 -21.45 -8.64 3.64
N LYS A 37 -21.85 -9.85 3.22
CA LYS A 37 -22.42 -10.85 4.14
C LYS A 37 -21.43 -11.35 5.19
N VAL A 38 -20.15 -11.47 4.82
CA VAL A 38 -19.09 -11.77 5.79
C VAL A 38 -18.96 -10.63 6.79
N ALA A 39 -18.96 -9.38 6.33
CA ALA A 39 -18.89 -8.21 7.20
C ALA A 39 -20.08 -8.13 8.16
N GLU A 40 -21.30 -8.37 7.69
CA GLU A 40 -22.50 -8.47 8.52
C GLU A 40 -22.38 -9.56 9.60
N ALA A 41 -21.82 -10.73 9.25
CA ALA A 41 -21.58 -11.79 10.21
C ALA A 41 -20.49 -11.43 11.24
N LEU A 42 -19.47 -10.67 10.81
CA LEU A 42 -18.43 -10.14 11.70
C LEU A 42 -18.92 -8.98 12.58
N ALA A 43 -20.01 -8.30 12.21
CA ALA A 43 -20.58 -7.22 13.02
C ALA A 43 -20.98 -7.72 14.43
N GLY A 44 -21.48 -8.96 14.53
CA GLY A 44 -21.80 -9.60 15.81
C GLY A 44 -20.57 -9.94 16.67
N LEU A 45 -19.36 -9.80 16.14
CA LEU A 45 -18.09 -10.07 16.83
C LEU A 45 -17.34 -8.78 17.22
N ARG A 46 -17.88 -7.60 16.91
CA ARG A 46 -17.22 -6.30 17.13
C ARG A 46 -16.85 -6.06 18.60
N ASP A 47 -17.75 -6.42 19.52
CA ASP A 47 -17.59 -6.19 20.97
C ASP A 47 -16.92 -7.36 21.71
N VAL A 48 -16.48 -8.39 20.99
CA VAL A 48 -15.89 -9.58 21.62
C VAL A 48 -14.47 -9.30 22.08
N THR A 49 -14.16 -9.72 23.31
CA THR A 49 -12.83 -9.62 23.90
C THR A 49 -11.93 -10.75 23.40
N LEU A 50 -10.86 -10.38 22.70
CA LEU A 50 -9.83 -11.22 22.13
C LEU A 50 -8.69 -11.40 23.14
N GLU A 51 -8.89 -12.29 24.13
CA GLU A 51 -7.84 -12.63 25.10
C GLU A 51 -7.02 -13.85 24.65
N GLY A 52 -5.72 -13.85 24.97
CA GLY A 52 -4.86 -15.05 24.82
C GLY A 52 -4.24 -15.28 23.44
N VAL A 53 -4.31 -14.32 22.51
CA VAL A 53 -3.64 -14.40 21.21
C VAL A 53 -2.38 -13.53 21.20
N GLU A 54 -1.19 -14.14 21.26
CA GLU A 54 0.12 -13.42 21.40
C GLU A 54 0.41 -12.36 20.32
N GLU A 55 -0.23 -12.45 19.16
CA GLU A 55 -0.03 -11.53 18.03
C GLU A 55 -0.94 -10.29 18.08
N ILE A 56 -2.01 -10.36 18.89
CA ILE A 56 -3.00 -9.31 19.08
C ILE A 56 -2.56 -8.47 20.28
N ILE A 57 -2.36 -7.18 20.05
CA ILE A 57 -1.92 -6.24 21.09
C ILE A 57 -3.11 -5.69 21.86
N GLU A 58 -4.26 -5.53 21.19
CA GLU A 58 -5.47 -4.94 21.76
C GLU A 58 -6.64 -5.93 21.73
N PRO A 59 -7.44 -6.03 22.80
CA PRO A 59 -8.43 -7.10 22.94
C PRO A 59 -9.73 -6.86 22.16
N SER A 60 -9.93 -5.73 21.49
CA SER A 60 -11.18 -5.41 20.77
C SER A 60 -11.02 -5.61 19.27
N LEU A 61 -11.94 -6.32 18.62
CA LEU A 61 -11.91 -6.53 17.17
C LEU A 61 -11.94 -5.22 16.38
N VAL A 62 -12.85 -4.32 16.78
CA VAL A 62 -13.01 -2.97 16.24
C VAL A 62 -12.92 -1.95 17.37
N LYS A 63 -12.28 -0.83 17.11
CA LYS A 63 -12.08 0.27 18.06
C LYS A 63 -12.41 1.61 17.42
N LEU A 64 -13.23 2.39 18.11
CA LEU A 64 -13.48 3.79 17.76
C LEU A 64 -12.24 4.63 18.09
N ILE A 65 -11.86 5.49 17.16
CA ILE A 65 -10.74 6.41 17.29
C ILE A 65 -11.23 7.74 17.84
N GLU A 66 -10.59 8.17 18.92
CA GLU A 66 -10.82 9.49 19.49
C GLU A 66 -10.21 10.56 18.58
N GLN A 67 -10.87 11.72 18.54
CA GLN A 67 -10.33 12.87 17.81
C GLN A 67 -9.14 13.45 18.56
N ASP A 68 -8.03 13.65 17.86
CA ASP A 68 -6.86 14.34 18.40
C ASP A 68 -6.99 15.86 18.18
N ALA A 69 -6.54 16.65 19.16
CA ALA A 69 -6.58 18.10 19.09
C ALA A 69 -5.52 18.71 18.16
N LEU A 70 -4.62 17.90 17.58
CA LEU A 70 -3.52 18.27 16.70
C LEU A 70 -2.74 19.49 17.21
N THR A 71 -2.51 19.53 18.53
CA THR A 71 -1.95 20.70 19.21
C THR A 71 -0.45 20.78 18.96
N ASN A 72 -0.02 21.79 18.20
CA ASN A 72 1.38 22.02 17.81
C ASN A 72 2.00 20.77 17.16
N LEU A 73 1.30 20.24 16.15
CA LEU A 73 1.70 19.04 15.43
C LEU A 73 2.18 19.40 14.02
N THR A 74 3.38 18.96 13.66
CA THR A 74 3.87 19.02 12.28
C THR A 74 3.77 17.63 11.66
N VAL A 75 3.01 17.54 10.57
CA VAL A 75 2.77 16.31 9.82
C VAL A 75 3.36 16.44 8.42
N ALA A 76 4.19 15.49 8.01
CA ALA A 76 4.75 15.44 6.67
C ALA A 76 4.14 14.27 5.88
N GLY A 77 3.87 14.46 4.60
CA GLY A 77 3.51 13.40 3.66
C GLY A 77 4.43 13.42 2.46
N VAL A 78 4.93 12.28 2.03
CA VAL A 78 5.78 12.15 0.83
C VAL A 78 5.09 11.35 -0.26
N ASP A 79 5.16 11.86 -1.49
CA ASP A 79 4.69 11.20 -2.70
C ASP A 79 5.65 11.49 -3.87
N GLY A 80 5.81 10.50 -4.74
CA GLY A 80 6.71 10.50 -5.88
C GLY A 80 5.98 10.27 -7.20
N GLY A 81 6.26 11.14 -8.16
CA GLY A 81 5.82 11.01 -9.55
C GLY A 81 6.92 10.40 -10.42
N MET A 82 6.51 9.56 -11.37
CA MET A 82 7.42 8.86 -12.28
C MET A 82 6.86 8.82 -13.70
N LEU A 83 7.72 9.00 -14.68
CA LEU A 83 7.45 8.75 -16.09
C LEU A 83 8.58 7.89 -16.67
N GLU A 84 8.20 6.85 -17.38
CA GLU A 84 9.11 5.88 -17.99
C GLU A 84 8.92 5.87 -19.50
N GLN A 85 10.02 5.80 -20.25
CA GLN A 85 9.99 5.67 -21.70
C GLN A 85 11.11 4.74 -22.17
N GLN A 86 10.71 3.63 -22.79
CA GLN A 86 11.65 2.74 -23.47
C GLN A 86 11.90 3.21 -24.90
N LEU A 87 13.16 3.35 -25.30
CA LEU A 87 13.57 3.73 -26.66
C LEU A 87 14.54 2.70 -27.23
N HIS A 88 14.79 2.77 -28.53
CA HIS A 88 15.70 1.85 -29.20
C HIS A 88 17.16 2.08 -28.74
N GLY A 89 17.62 1.27 -27.79
CA GLY A 89 18.98 1.30 -27.24
C GLY A 89 19.20 2.28 -26.09
N LEU A 90 18.12 2.83 -25.52
CA LEU A 90 18.17 3.71 -24.36
C LEU A 90 16.81 3.72 -23.68
N ASP A 91 16.77 3.47 -22.38
CA ASP A 91 15.57 3.67 -21.59
C ASP A 91 15.73 4.90 -20.69
N LEU A 92 14.64 5.64 -20.49
CA LEU A 92 14.63 6.88 -19.73
C LEU A 92 13.61 6.80 -18.60
N ILE A 93 14.02 7.26 -17.41
CA ILE A 93 13.15 7.40 -16.24
C ILE A 93 13.23 8.85 -15.77
N LEU A 94 12.07 9.50 -15.67
CA LEU A 94 11.93 10.84 -15.09
C LEU A 94 11.24 10.71 -13.73
N LEU A 95 11.90 11.20 -12.68
CA LEU A 95 11.45 11.06 -11.30
C LEU A 95 11.32 12.42 -10.63
N ARG A 96 10.32 12.57 -9.77
CA ARG A 96 10.22 13.68 -8.82
C ARG A 96 9.60 13.15 -7.54
N ALA A 97 9.97 13.71 -6.39
CA ALA A 97 9.25 13.46 -5.15
C ALA A 97 9.19 14.75 -4.35
N VAL A 98 8.07 14.96 -3.65
CA VAL A 98 7.87 16.15 -2.84
C VAL A 98 7.33 15.72 -1.49
N VAL A 99 7.85 16.36 -0.44
CA VAL A 99 7.31 16.24 0.91
C VAL A 99 6.43 17.45 1.17
N ALA A 100 5.14 17.24 1.35
CA ALA A 100 4.22 18.27 1.84
C ALA A 100 4.24 18.26 3.37
N ILE A 101 4.52 19.41 3.98
CA ILE A 101 4.64 19.57 5.42
C ILE A 101 3.53 20.49 5.89
N PHE A 102 2.71 20.00 6.81
CA PHE A 102 1.54 20.67 7.36
C PHE A 102 1.78 20.99 8.84
N HIS A 103 1.55 22.25 9.21
CA HIS A 103 1.72 22.71 10.58
C HIS A 103 0.35 22.97 11.20
N TYR A 104 0.02 22.22 12.25
CA TYR A 104 -1.26 22.31 12.94
C TYR A 104 -1.12 22.98 14.30
N ARG A 105 -2.10 23.83 14.63
CA ARG A 105 -2.30 24.41 15.97
C ARG A 105 -3.79 24.40 16.29
N ASP A 106 -4.14 23.91 17.48
CA ASP A 106 -5.53 23.89 17.98
C ASP A 106 -6.54 23.31 16.97
N ALA A 107 -6.23 22.12 16.44
CA ALA A 107 -7.02 21.38 15.45
C ALA A 107 -7.21 22.08 14.10
N ARG A 108 -6.38 23.08 13.78
CA ARG A 108 -6.44 23.82 12.52
C ARG A 108 -5.09 23.81 11.81
N LEU A 109 -5.13 23.73 10.49
CA LEU A 109 -3.96 23.95 9.66
C LEU A 109 -3.58 25.43 9.73
N GLU A 110 -2.39 25.73 10.25
CA GLU A 110 -1.85 27.09 10.32
C GLU A 110 -1.22 27.47 8.98
N TRP A 111 -0.36 26.62 8.43
CA TRP A 111 0.28 26.79 7.13
C TRP A 111 0.86 25.46 6.61
N ALA A 112 1.26 25.46 5.35
CA ALA A 112 1.90 24.33 4.70
C ALA A 112 3.10 24.77 3.86
N GLU A 113 4.07 23.88 3.71
CA GLU A 113 5.25 24.06 2.86
C GLU A 113 5.63 22.77 2.16
N TYR A 114 6.58 22.88 1.24
CA TYR A 114 7.03 21.79 0.39
C TYR A 114 8.54 21.68 0.44
N PHE A 115 9.04 20.47 0.67
CA PHE A 115 10.46 20.14 0.64
C PHE A 115 10.75 19.16 -0.51
N PRO A 116 11.83 19.36 -1.29
CA PRO A 116 12.76 20.50 -1.25
C PRO A 116 12.15 21.79 -1.85
N SER A 117 11.14 21.67 -2.70
CA SER A 117 10.35 22.78 -3.23
C SER A 117 9.06 22.26 -3.86
N GLU A 118 8.03 23.10 -3.99
CA GLU A 118 6.75 22.73 -4.62
C GLU A 118 6.91 22.32 -6.09
N MET A 119 7.78 23.03 -6.83
CA MET A 119 7.99 22.85 -8.26
C MET A 119 9.41 22.32 -8.55
N GLN A 120 9.69 21.11 -8.07
CA GLN A 120 10.96 20.44 -8.37
C GLN A 120 10.98 19.99 -9.84
N PHE A 121 12.07 20.31 -10.55
CA PHE A 121 12.31 19.77 -11.87
C PHE A 121 12.60 18.26 -11.77
N PRO A 122 11.97 17.41 -12.60
CA PRO A 122 12.21 15.97 -12.52
C PRO A 122 13.67 15.60 -12.80
N ARG A 123 14.20 14.67 -12.01
CA ARG A 123 15.49 14.02 -12.24
C ARG A 123 15.37 13.04 -13.41
N LEU A 124 16.22 13.18 -14.41
CA LEU A 124 16.37 12.22 -15.50
C LEU A 124 17.40 11.15 -15.12
N ILE A 125 17.04 9.90 -15.35
CA ILE A 125 17.94 8.74 -15.26
C ILE A 125 17.94 8.09 -16.64
N ASP A 126 19.14 7.98 -17.22
CA ASP A 126 19.40 7.24 -18.43
C ASP A 126 19.84 5.80 -18.10
N VAL A 127 19.15 4.83 -18.68
CA VAL A 127 19.42 3.40 -18.51
C VAL A 127 19.90 2.86 -19.86
N ALA A 128 21.20 2.65 -19.97
CA ALA A 128 21.84 2.08 -21.17
C ALA A 128 22.00 0.56 -21.08
N GLU A 129 21.73 -0.03 -19.91
CA GLU A 129 21.79 -1.47 -19.69
C GLU A 129 20.60 -2.16 -20.37
N PRO A 130 20.80 -3.31 -21.04
CA PRO A 130 19.72 -4.04 -21.68
C PRO A 130 18.90 -4.78 -20.63
N LEU A 131 17.95 -4.07 -20.01
CA LEU A 131 16.99 -4.65 -19.07
C LEU A 131 15.79 -5.21 -19.83
N ASP A 132 15.21 -6.30 -19.33
CA ASP A 132 13.87 -6.66 -19.76
C ASP A 132 12.82 -5.68 -19.19
N ALA A 133 11.59 -5.72 -19.72
CA ALA A 133 10.54 -4.79 -19.29
C ALA A 133 10.23 -4.86 -17.78
N LYS A 134 10.31 -6.06 -17.19
CA LYS A 134 10.04 -6.26 -15.76
C LYS A 134 11.19 -5.74 -14.90
N GLU A 135 12.43 -5.96 -15.33
CA GLU A 135 13.64 -5.43 -14.71
C GLU A 135 13.67 -3.90 -14.75
N PHE A 136 13.25 -3.32 -15.87
CA PHE A 136 13.14 -1.87 -16.03
C PHE A 136 12.06 -1.27 -15.11
N GLU A 137 10.86 -1.85 -15.08
CA GLU A 137 9.79 -1.46 -14.14
C GLU A 137 10.26 -1.57 -12.67
N LEU A 138 11.01 -2.62 -12.33
CA LEU A 138 11.57 -2.80 -11.00
C LEU A 138 12.58 -1.71 -10.65
N LEU A 139 13.51 -1.41 -11.58
CA LEU A 139 14.49 -0.34 -11.41
C LEU A 139 13.80 1.00 -11.18
N ALA A 140 12.82 1.34 -12.02
CA ALA A 140 12.08 2.58 -11.94
C ALA A 140 11.33 2.71 -10.62
N GLY A 141 10.66 1.63 -10.18
CA GLY A 141 10.01 1.55 -8.88
C GLY A 141 10.98 1.74 -7.70
N MET A 142 12.17 1.13 -7.74
CA MET A 142 13.20 1.30 -6.70
C MET A 142 13.74 2.73 -6.66
N GLU A 143 14.04 3.33 -7.81
CA GLU A 143 14.55 4.71 -7.88
C GLU A 143 13.49 5.73 -7.42
N ARG A 144 12.20 5.50 -7.71
CA ARG A 144 11.10 6.30 -7.18
C ARG A 144 11.03 6.25 -5.65
N GLN A 145 11.08 5.05 -5.07
CA GLN A 145 11.07 4.90 -3.62
C GLN A 145 12.32 5.51 -2.98
N LEU A 146 13.49 5.37 -3.61
CA LEU A 146 14.72 5.99 -3.12
C LEU A 146 14.59 7.50 -2.94
N ILE A 147 14.12 8.22 -3.97
CA ILE A 147 13.97 9.68 -3.88
C ILE A 147 12.90 10.10 -2.86
N GLU A 148 11.83 9.33 -2.72
CA GLU A 148 10.81 9.56 -1.67
C GLU A 148 11.43 9.43 -0.27
N LEU A 149 12.18 8.35 0.00
CA LEU A 149 12.80 8.10 1.30
C LEU A 149 13.92 9.11 1.62
N GLU A 150 14.71 9.51 0.62
CA GLU A 150 15.76 10.53 0.75
C GLU A 150 15.14 11.88 1.17
N HIS A 151 14.14 12.38 0.43
CA HIS A 151 13.48 13.64 0.78
C HIS A 151 12.74 13.56 2.11
N ALA A 152 12.09 12.44 2.41
CA ALA A 152 11.41 12.24 3.69
C ALA A 152 12.39 12.32 4.89
N THR A 153 13.54 11.67 4.75
CA THR A 153 14.62 11.69 5.76
C THR A 153 15.16 13.11 5.96
N GLU A 154 15.40 13.84 4.87
CA GLU A 154 15.88 15.21 4.93
C GLU A 154 14.84 16.17 5.52
N ALA A 155 13.57 16.00 5.16
CA ALA A 155 12.47 16.80 5.69
C ALA A 155 12.33 16.65 7.22
N ILE A 156 12.48 15.44 7.77
CA ILE A 156 12.48 15.22 9.24
C ILE A 156 13.67 15.92 9.92
N ARG A 157 14.83 15.97 9.27
CA ARG A 157 16.02 16.63 9.85
C ARG A 157 15.92 18.15 9.81
N ALA A 158 15.31 18.69 8.76
CA ALA A 158 15.19 20.12 8.54
C ALA A 158 13.98 20.73 9.26
N ASN A 159 12.93 19.94 9.51
CA ASN A 159 11.65 20.40 10.05
C ASN A 159 11.27 19.51 11.22
N GLU A 160 10.69 20.06 12.30
CA GLU A 160 10.34 19.33 13.53
C GLU A 160 9.13 18.38 13.35
N VAL A 161 9.14 17.57 12.29
CA VAL A 161 8.09 16.61 11.91
C VAL A 161 7.86 15.63 13.06
N LYS A 162 6.60 15.52 13.49
CA LYS A 162 6.15 14.58 14.53
C LYS A 162 5.47 13.35 13.96
N LEU A 163 4.93 13.45 12.75
CA LEU A 163 4.31 12.36 12.02
C LEU A 163 4.73 12.43 10.56
N LEU A 164 5.35 11.38 10.05
CA LEU A 164 5.66 11.20 8.63
C LEU A 164 4.74 10.13 8.04
N LEU A 165 4.08 10.48 6.95
CA LEU A 165 3.22 9.62 6.15
C LEU A 165 3.92 9.28 4.83
N LEU A 166 4.15 7.99 4.57
CA LEU A 166 4.57 7.50 3.26
C LEU A 166 3.34 7.12 2.44
N ASP A 167 3.26 7.50 1.15
CA ASP A 167 2.26 6.93 0.22
C ASP A 167 2.67 5.52 -0.21
N GLY A 168 2.52 4.58 0.72
CA GLY A 168 2.95 3.21 0.53
C GLY A 168 3.21 2.49 1.85
N SER A 169 3.77 1.29 1.71
CA SER A 169 4.17 0.47 2.85
C SER A 169 5.39 1.09 3.54
N VAL A 170 5.43 1.02 4.87
CA VAL A 170 6.65 1.36 5.64
C VAL A 170 7.75 0.32 5.43
N VAL A 171 7.41 -0.88 4.96
CA VAL A 171 8.35 -1.95 4.62
C VAL A 171 8.60 -1.93 3.10
N PRO A 172 9.84 -2.16 2.64
CA PRO A 172 10.16 -2.25 1.22
C PRO A 172 9.29 -3.29 0.50
N GLN A 173 9.08 -3.08 -0.80
CA GLN A 173 8.36 -4.05 -1.60
C GLN A 173 9.10 -5.38 -1.66
N TYR A 174 8.33 -6.48 -1.64
CA TYR A 174 8.84 -7.83 -1.83
C TYR A 174 9.36 -7.97 -3.26
N ILE A 175 10.66 -7.81 -3.45
CA ILE A 175 11.31 -8.22 -4.69
C ILE A 175 11.51 -9.73 -4.59
N ASP A 176 10.77 -10.50 -5.39
CA ASP A 176 11.05 -11.94 -5.54
C ASP A 176 12.54 -12.10 -5.83
N ARG A 177 13.23 -12.77 -4.91
CA ARG A 177 14.68 -12.71 -4.70
C ARG A 177 15.46 -12.61 -6.00
N PHE A 178 15.95 -11.39 -6.22
CA PHE A 178 17.04 -10.96 -7.08
C PHE A 178 17.00 -11.43 -8.55
N PRO A 179 16.78 -10.52 -9.52
CA PRO A 179 17.18 -10.78 -10.89
C PRO A 179 18.68 -11.10 -10.93
N HIS A 180 19.13 -11.86 -11.94
CA HIS A 180 20.54 -12.21 -12.14
C HIS A 180 21.45 -11.00 -12.43
N ASN A 181 20.90 -9.78 -12.38
CA ASN A 181 21.58 -8.55 -12.68
C ASN A 181 22.14 -7.88 -11.41
N GLN A 182 23.47 -7.72 -11.39
CA GLN A 182 24.22 -7.09 -10.31
C GLN A 182 23.82 -5.62 -10.08
N SER A 183 23.47 -4.88 -11.14
CA SER A 183 23.11 -3.46 -11.00
C SER A 183 21.82 -3.30 -10.19
N LEU A 184 20.81 -4.13 -10.46
CA LEU A 184 19.55 -4.15 -9.71
C LEU A 184 19.75 -4.56 -8.24
N LEU A 185 20.66 -5.49 -7.97
CA LEU A 185 21.03 -5.86 -6.60
C LEU A 185 21.66 -4.69 -5.84
N GLU A 186 22.54 -3.92 -6.48
CA GLU A 186 23.12 -2.72 -5.87
C GLU A 186 22.06 -1.65 -5.59
N ARG A 187 21.10 -1.47 -6.50
CA ARG A 187 19.97 -0.56 -6.27
C ARG A 187 19.09 -1.01 -5.12
N TYR A 188 18.82 -2.30 -5.01
CA TYR A 188 18.09 -2.85 -3.86
C TYR A 188 18.81 -2.56 -2.54
N HIS A 189 20.12 -2.81 -2.44
CA HIS A 189 20.86 -2.50 -1.21
C HIS A 189 20.82 -1.01 -0.86
N LYS A 190 20.88 -0.11 -1.85
CA LYS A 190 20.69 1.33 -1.61
C LYS A 190 19.31 1.62 -1.03
N LEU A 191 18.27 0.99 -1.58
CA LEU A 191 16.89 1.16 -1.11
C LEU A 191 16.74 0.71 0.35
N ILE A 192 17.28 -0.47 0.68
CA ILE A 192 17.28 -0.98 2.05
C ILE A 192 18.01 -0.02 3.00
N ASN A 193 19.20 0.46 2.64
CA ASN A 193 19.93 1.44 3.44
C ASN A 193 19.15 2.75 3.63
N ALA A 194 18.39 3.19 2.62
CA ALA A 194 17.54 4.37 2.72
C ALA A 194 16.38 4.16 3.72
N TYR A 195 15.74 2.98 3.72
CA TYR A 195 14.75 2.63 4.75
C TYR A 195 15.36 2.61 6.15
N THR A 196 16.51 1.95 6.33
CA THR A 196 17.20 1.89 7.64
C THR A 196 17.49 3.30 8.15
N LYS A 197 18.05 4.16 7.29
CA LYS A 197 18.35 5.55 7.64
C LYS A 197 17.09 6.36 7.98
N LEU A 198 15.98 6.12 7.28
CA LEU A 198 14.70 6.75 7.61
C LEU A 198 14.23 6.31 9.00
N TYR A 199 14.25 5.02 9.31
CA TYR A 199 13.87 4.51 10.62
C TYR A 199 14.72 5.08 11.75
N GLU A 200 16.04 5.11 11.57
CA GLU A 200 16.98 5.72 12.52
C GLU A 200 16.65 7.19 12.73
N THR A 201 16.44 7.95 11.65
CA THR A 201 16.12 9.38 11.71
C THR A 201 14.77 9.64 12.40
N CYS A 202 13.76 8.81 12.16
CA CYS A 202 12.48 8.87 12.86
C CYS A 202 12.65 8.57 14.36
N ALA A 203 13.43 7.54 14.71
CA ALA A 203 13.70 7.17 16.10
C ALA A 203 14.46 8.28 16.86
N GLU A 204 15.48 8.88 16.23
CA GLU A 204 16.27 9.98 16.81
C GLU A 204 15.45 11.26 17.01
N SER A 205 14.59 11.60 16.06
CA SER A 205 13.74 12.80 16.12
C SER A 205 12.47 12.61 16.97
N GLY A 206 12.12 11.37 17.29
CA GLY A 206 10.84 11.01 17.91
C GLY A 206 9.65 11.15 16.96
N ALA A 207 9.88 11.18 15.64
CA ALA A 207 8.82 11.22 14.64
C ALA A 207 8.16 9.85 14.50
N LEU A 208 6.82 9.82 14.50
CA LEU A 208 6.06 8.62 14.17
C LEU A 208 6.10 8.39 12.66
N LEU A 209 6.46 7.19 12.22
CA LEU A 209 6.41 6.77 10.82
C LEU A 209 5.15 5.95 10.56
N ALA A 210 4.36 6.35 9.57
CA ALA A 210 3.19 5.59 9.13
C ALA A 210 3.13 5.49 7.61
N GLY A 211 2.59 4.37 7.12
CA GLY A 211 2.38 4.11 5.70
C GLY A 211 0.90 4.12 5.37
N ALA A 212 0.51 4.90 4.37
CA ALA A 212 -0.83 4.93 3.83
C ALA A 212 -0.95 3.94 2.66
N VAL A 213 -1.56 2.78 2.90
CA VAL A 213 -1.69 1.70 1.89
C VAL A 213 -3.14 1.52 1.50
N LYS A 214 -3.49 1.85 0.25
CA LYS A 214 -4.86 1.72 -0.30
C LYS A 214 -5.09 0.32 -0.89
N ASP A 215 -4.21 -0.12 -1.79
CA ASP A 215 -4.36 -1.37 -2.55
C ASP A 215 -3.44 -2.49 -2.06
N SER A 216 -3.57 -2.84 -0.77
CA SER A 216 -2.79 -3.94 -0.22
C SER A 216 -3.22 -5.30 -0.78
N ARG A 217 -2.24 -6.15 -1.09
CA ARG A 217 -2.45 -7.59 -1.30
C ARG A 217 -2.34 -8.40 0.00
N GLY A 218 -2.14 -7.72 1.13
CA GLY A 218 -2.00 -8.31 2.45
C GLY A 218 -3.24 -9.10 2.88
N ARG A 219 -2.99 -10.13 3.69
CA ARG A 219 -3.98 -11.07 4.22
C ARG A 219 -3.79 -11.36 5.70
N ARG A 220 -2.93 -10.59 6.37
CA ARG A 220 -2.47 -10.86 7.72
C ARG A 220 -3.61 -10.76 8.72
N PHE A 221 -4.47 -9.75 8.57
CA PHE A 221 -5.64 -9.61 9.42
C PHE A 221 -6.59 -10.81 9.25
N ILE A 222 -6.87 -11.20 8.00
CA ILE A 222 -7.70 -12.37 7.69
C ILE A 222 -7.12 -13.66 8.28
N ASP A 223 -5.80 -13.84 8.20
CA ASP A 223 -5.12 -15.02 8.74
C ASP A 223 -5.24 -15.08 10.27
N ILE A 224 -5.04 -13.95 10.97
CA ILE A 224 -5.24 -13.85 12.42
C ILE A 224 -6.70 -14.17 12.77
N LEU A 225 -7.64 -13.57 12.04
CA LEU A 225 -9.07 -13.77 12.25
C LEU A 225 -9.44 -15.26 12.11
N ARG A 226 -9.00 -15.92 11.03
CA ARG A 226 -9.33 -17.33 10.76
C ARG A 226 -8.64 -18.32 11.67
N CYS A 227 -7.34 -18.13 11.92
CA CYS A 227 -6.52 -19.13 12.59
C CYS A 227 -6.52 -18.99 14.10
N LYS A 228 -6.82 -17.79 14.62
CA LYS A 228 -6.70 -17.48 16.05
C LYS A 228 -8.02 -17.02 16.65
N VAL A 229 -8.66 -16.02 16.06
CA VAL A 229 -9.89 -15.41 16.62
C VAL A 229 -11.09 -16.34 16.50
N LEU A 230 -11.51 -16.73 15.29
CA LEU A 230 -12.70 -17.55 15.09
C LEU A 230 -12.66 -18.90 15.85
N PRO A 231 -11.52 -19.62 15.92
CA PRO A 231 -11.42 -20.84 16.72
C PRO A 231 -11.55 -20.58 18.22
N SER A 232 -10.96 -19.49 18.73
CA SER A 232 -11.05 -19.12 20.15
C SER A 232 -12.48 -18.80 20.61
N LEU A 233 -13.34 -18.37 19.67
CA LEU A 233 -14.74 -18.05 19.89
C LEU A 233 -15.69 -19.23 19.64
N GLY A 234 -15.17 -20.45 19.54
CA GLY A 234 -16.00 -21.64 19.32
C GLY A 234 -16.65 -21.72 17.93
N GLY A 235 -16.08 -21.04 16.93
CA GLY A 235 -16.55 -21.08 15.54
C GLY A 235 -17.82 -20.26 15.28
N LEU A 236 -18.11 -19.26 16.12
CA LEU A 236 -19.35 -18.49 16.08
C LEU A 236 -19.59 -17.82 14.70
N GLY A 237 -20.80 -18.08 14.17
CA GLY A 237 -21.53 -17.21 13.25
C GLY A 237 -21.31 -17.41 11.76
N LEU A 238 -20.11 -17.83 11.33
CA LEU A 238 -19.79 -17.97 9.90
C LEU A 238 -20.09 -19.39 9.40
N LYS A 239 -20.97 -19.48 8.40
CA LYS A 239 -21.21 -20.70 7.62
C LYS A 239 -20.00 -20.98 6.73
N GLN A 240 -19.91 -22.23 6.27
CA GLN A 240 -18.83 -22.69 5.38
C GLN A 240 -18.59 -21.77 4.18
N LYS A 241 -19.67 -21.27 3.56
CA LYS A 241 -19.58 -20.36 2.42
C LYS A 241 -18.94 -19.01 2.78
N GLU A 242 -19.23 -18.46 3.96
CA GLU A 242 -18.62 -17.21 4.41
C GLU A 242 -17.14 -17.40 4.75
N LEU A 243 -16.76 -18.56 5.30
CA LEU A 243 -15.35 -18.92 5.53
C LEU A 243 -14.54 -19.03 4.22
N GLU A 244 -15.13 -19.58 3.16
CA GLU A 244 -14.51 -19.65 1.82
C GLU A 244 -14.32 -18.26 1.20
N VAL A 245 -15.27 -17.35 1.41
CA VAL A 245 -15.16 -15.96 0.95
C VAL A 245 -14.07 -15.24 1.71
N LEU A 246 -14.02 -15.41 3.03
CA LEU A 246 -12.96 -14.86 3.88
C LEU A 246 -11.57 -15.36 3.45
N GLU A 247 -11.44 -16.66 3.14
CA GLU A 247 -10.21 -17.27 2.63
C GLU A 247 -9.77 -16.77 1.24
N ARG A 248 -10.64 -16.13 0.48
CA ARG A 248 -10.29 -15.57 -0.84
C ARG A 248 -10.19 -14.04 -0.83
N SER A 249 -10.43 -13.43 0.33
CA SER A 249 -10.44 -11.98 0.49
C SER A 249 -9.04 -11.45 0.86
N ARG A 250 -8.85 -10.16 0.62
CA ARG A 250 -7.69 -9.37 1.08
C ARG A 250 -8.13 -8.50 2.24
N ASP A 251 -7.17 -8.09 3.07
CA ASP A 251 -7.45 -7.30 4.26
C ASP A 251 -8.18 -6.00 3.92
N THR A 252 -7.65 -5.19 2.99
CA THR A 252 -8.23 -3.89 2.63
C THR A 252 -9.65 -4.00 2.09
N VAL A 253 -9.89 -4.97 1.20
CA VAL A 253 -11.21 -5.17 0.58
C VAL A 253 -12.24 -5.63 1.60
N LEU A 254 -11.86 -6.51 2.55
CA LEU A 254 -12.78 -6.92 3.61
C LEU A 254 -13.05 -5.78 4.59
N LEU A 255 -11.99 -5.06 4.99
CA LEU A 255 -12.09 -4.00 5.99
C LEU A 255 -12.91 -2.80 5.51
N ASP A 256 -12.95 -2.55 4.20
CA ASP A 256 -13.83 -1.53 3.59
C ASP A 256 -15.33 -1.80 3.85
N HIS A 257 -15.71 -3.09 4.00
CA HIS A 257 -17.08 -3.49 4.37
C HIS A 257 -17.28 -3.62 5.88
N VAL A 258 -16.20 -3.83 6.65
CA VAL A 258 -16.26 -4.12 8.09
C VAL A 258 -16.16 -2.87 8.94
N LEU A 259 -15.41 -1.84 8.54
CA LEU A 259 -15.14 -0.66 9.34
C LEU A 259 -15.95 0.55 8.86
N GLU A 260 -16.37 1.38 9.82
CA GLU A 260 -16.99 2.68 9.55
C GLU A 260 -15.97 3.82 9.71
N VAL A 261 -16.34 5.03 9.28
CA VAL A 261 -15.52 6.23 9.47
C VAL A 261 -15.26 6.47 10.96
N GLY A 262 -13.98 6.57 11.32
CA GLY A 262 -13.55 6.73 12.71
C GLY A 262 -13.27 5.41 13.43
N GLU A 263 -13.36 4.27 12.75
CA GLU A 263 -13.02 2.97 13.32
C GLU A 263 -11.68 2.43 12.79
N ARG A 264 -11.03 1.60 13.59
CA ARG A 264 -9.91 0.75 13.16
C ARG A 264 -10.02 -0.64 13.78
N THR A 265 -9.27 -1.60 13.24
CA THR A 265 -9.07 -2.91 13.88
C THR A 265 -8.17 -2.81 15.10
N PHE A 266 -8.05 -3.91 15.85
CA PHE A 266 -6.95 -4.11 16.79
C PHE A 266 -5.58 -3.94 16.11
N THR A 267 -4.58 -3.54 16.89
CA THR A 267 -3.18 -3.58 16.46
C THR A 267 -2.63 -5.00 16.54
N PHE A 268 -1.90 -5.42 15.51
CA PHE A 268 -1.25 -6.73 15.43
C PHE A 268 0.13 -6.64 14.77
N ARG A 269 0.95 -7.66 15.00
CA ARG A 269 2.28 -7.75 14.39
C ARG A 269 2.18 -7.95 12.87
N TYR A 270 2.97 -7.17 12.13
CA TYR A 270 3.04 -7.22 10.67
C TYR A 270 3.33 -8.63 10.11
N ALA A 271 4.25 -9.36 10.74
CA ALA A 271 4.61 -10.73 10.36
C ALA A 271 4.69 -11.65 11.59
N GLU A 272 4.34 -12.92 11.41
CA GLU A 272 4.47 -13.96 12.45
C GLU A 272 5.94 -14.20 12.81
N LYS A 273 6.82 -14.18 11.79
CA LYS A 273 8.27 -14.34 11.93
C LYS A 273 9.00 -13.22 11.18
N PRO A 274 9.16 -12.04 11.78
CA PRO A 274 9.81 -10.89 11.12
C PRO A 274 11.15 -11.24 10.46
N ALA A 275 11.98 -12.04 11.14
CA ALA A 275 13.29 -12.47 10.65
C ALA A 275 13.28 -13.38 9.39
N SER A 276 12.11 -13.80 8.90
CA SER A 276 11.97 -14.70 7.73
C SER A 276 11.54 -13.99 6.45
N TYR A 277 11.28 -12.68 6.49
CA TYR A 277 10.71 -11.91 5.36
C TYR A 277 11.60 -10.71 4.99
N VAL A 278 11.07 -9.74 4.23
CA VAL A 278 11.76 -8.48 3.86
C VAL A 278 12.32 -7.72 5.09
N LEU A 279 11.68 -7.88 6.25
CA LEU A 279 12.18 -7.35 7.52
C LEU A 279 13.53 -7.97 7.97
N ARG A 280 14.01 -9.04 7.34
CA ARG A 280 15.36 -9.58 7.58
C ARG A 280 16.44 -8.65 7.02
N ASP A 281 16.14 -7.97 5.93
CA ASP A 281 17.11 -7.13 5.23
C ASP A 281 17.17 -5.72 5.85
N LEU A 282 16.19 -5.36 6.68
CA LEU A 282 16.06 -4.08 7.39
C LEU A 282 16.73 -4.06 8.77
#